data_AF-A0A5K7X736-F1
#
_entry.id   AF-A0A5K7X736-F1
#
_cell.length_a   1.000
_cell.length_b   1.000
_cell.length_c   1.000
_cell.angle_alpha   90.00
_cell.angle_beta   90.00
_cell.angle_gamma   90.00
#
_symmetry.space_group_name_H-M   'P 1'
#
loop_
_entity.id
_entity.type
_entity.pdbx_description
1 polymer ?
#
loop_
_entity_poly.entity_id
_entity_poly.type
_entity_poly.pdbx_seq_one_letter_code
_entity_poly.pdbx_strand_id
1 'polypeptide(L)'
;MRIVAARGFADGVDESKRIAVADSIASVVDALVPGDPPFGDRPIHLIHGVSPLAFWADEDFFGSVYRVRISSTGTRFQQFAYQVAHELGHIKFGPARSNVLLEIFAEMVSLAAMRGVGDAWRQKPPYIDGTVNWMLMATTVPYIQNAARLAADNLPPSIRLRFTEASVGEKANRLASIRADVERLPLIDAISRAYQQAWAHLIIDTEQPRWSDLLGIGLQTDPPPKVSLKCTDQLPLRSAAIPKWVPRFLL
;
A
#
# COMPACT_ATOMS: atom_id res chain seq x y z
N MET A 1 -10.76 11.00 2.21
CA MET A 1 -9.64 11.46 1.36
C MET A 1 -10.17 11.94 0.03
N ARG A 2 -9.66 13.04 -0.52
CA ARG A 2 -10.19 13.68 -1.74
C ARG A 2 -9.13 13.81 -2.84
N ILE A 3 -9.31 13.09 -3.95
CA ILE A 3 -8.46 13.24 -5.14
C ILE A 3 -8.96 14.44 -5.95
N VAL A 4 -8.07 15.37 -6.30
CA VAL A 4 -8.47 16.59 -7.04
C VAL A 4 -7.73 16.80 -8.35
N ALA A 5 -6.69 16.01 -8.61
CA ALA A 5 -5.88 16.10 -9.82
C ALA A 5 -5.18 14.77 -10.11
N ALA A 6 -4.99 14.46 -11.39
CA ALA A 6 -4.20 13.33 -11.87
C ALA A 6 -3.37 13.73 -13.11
N ARG A 7 -2.15 14.24 -12.88
CA ARG A 7 -1.34 14.94 -13.89
C ARG A 7 -0.12 14.14 -14.33
N GLY A 8 0.39 14.47 -15.53
CA GLY A 8 1.65 13.91 -16.06
C GLY A 8 1.53 12.50 -16.65
N PHE A 9 0.33 11.95 -16.76
CA PHE A 9 0.07 10.67 -17.42
C PHE A 9 -0.05 10.88 -18.94
N ALA A 10 0.99 10.53 -19.69
CA ALA A 10 1.02 10.68 -21.15
C ALA A 10 0.58 9.39 -21.86
N ASP A 11 -0.63 8.91 -21.55
CA ASP A 11 -1.10 7.57 -21.96
C ASP A 11 -2.52 7.56 -22.53
N GLY A 12 -3.08 8.73 -22.83
CA GLY A 12 -4.37 8.88 -23.50
C GLY A 12 -5.61 8.64 -22.64
N VAL A 13 -5.45 8.33 -21.34
CA VAL A 13 -6.59 8.28 -20.42
C VAL A 13 -6.87 9.67 -19.87
N ASP A 14 -8.12 10.11 -20.02
CA ASP A 14 -8.61 11.40 -19.51
C ASP A 14 -8.36 11.55 -17.99
N GLU A 15 -7.89 12.72 -17.57
CA GLU A 15 -7.65 13.04 -16.16
C GLU A 15 -8.89 12.80 -15.29
N SER A 16 -10.08 13.19 -15.76
CA SER A 16 -11.35 12.99 -15.04
C SER A 16 -11.65 11.51 -14.78
N LYS A 17 -11.32 10.63 -15.72
CA LYS A 17 -11.48 9.17 -15.59
C LYS A 17 -10.51 8.63 -14.54
N ARG A 18 -9.26 9.11 -14.53
CA ARG A 18 -8.28 8.73 -13.50
C ARG A 18 -8.71 9.17 -12.11
N ILE A 19 -9.22 10.39 -11.99
CA ILE A 19 -9.76 10.92 -10.73
C ILE A 19 -10.94 10.06 -10.27
N ALA A 20 -11.90 9.75 -11.13
CA ALA A 20 -13.05 8.91 -10.78
C ALA A 20 -12.64 7.51 -10.26
N VAL A 21 -11.65 6.89 -10.91
CA VAL A 21 -11.09 5.61 -10.45
C VAL A 21 -10.41 5.77 -9.09
N ALA A 22 -9.58 6.80 -8.94
CA ALA A 22 -8.85 7.07 -7.71
C ALA A 22 -9.78 7.41 -6.53
N ASP A 23 -10.85 8.16 -6.74
CA ASP A 23 -11.86 8.46 -5.72
C ASP A 23 -12.61 7.21 -5.27
N SER A 24 -12.92 6.31 -6.20
CA SER A 24 -13.50 5.01 -5.87
C SER A 24 -12.57 4.18 -4.99
N ILE A 25 -11.25 4.17 -5.28
CA ILE A 25 -10.24 3.49 -4.46
C ILE A 25 -10.13 4.17 -3.09
N ALA A 26 -10.06 5.50 -3.05
CA ALA A 26 -9.96 6.27 -1.81
C ALA A 26 -11.15 6.01 -0.88
N SER A 27 -12.36 5.89 -1.43
CA SER A 27 -13.56 5.54 -0.67
C SER A 27 -13.45 4.16 -0.01
N VAL A 28 -12.87 3.17 -0.70
CA VAL A 28 -12.64 1.83 -0.14
C VAL A 28 -11.57 1.89 0.94
N VAL A 29 -10.48 2.64 0.74
CA VAL A 29 -9.42 2.79 1.75
C VAL A 29 -9.94 3.54 2.99
N ASP A 30 -10.76 4.57 2.83
CA ASP A 30 -11.39 5.30 3.94
C ASP A 30 -12.31 4.39 4.77
N ALA A 31 -13.05 3.48 4.12
CA ALA A 31 -13.87 2.49 4.82
C ALA A 31 -13.01 1.42 5.52
N LEU A 32 -11.88 1.03 4.91
CA LEU A 32 -10.97 0.02 5.45
C LEU A 32 -10.19 0.54 6.66
N VAL A 33 -9.57 1.73 6.55
CA VAL A 33 -8.79 2.39 7.61
C VAL A 33 -9.55 3.66 8.04
N PRO A 34 -10.52 3.53 8.96
CA PRO A 34 -11.40 4.62 9.33
C PRO A 34 -10.66 5.71 10.10
N GLY A 35 -11.11 6.96 9.92
CA GLY A 35 -10.56 8.16 10.56
C GLY A 35 -9.79 9.07 9.59
N ASP A 36 -9.57 10.31 10.00
CA ASP A 36 -8.87 11.31 9.18
C ASP A 36 -7.36 11.08 9.18
N PRO A 37 -6.65 11.37 8.06
CA PRO A 37 -5.20 11.33 8.04
C PRO A 37 -4.59 12.15 9.20
N PRO A 38 -3.48 11.71 9.81
CA PRO A 38 -2.87 12.36 10.97
C PRO A 38 -2.47 13.82 10.76
N PHE A 39 -2.33 14.25 9.50
CA PHE A 39 -1.98 15.62 9.13
C PHE A 39 -3.16 16.40 8.54
N GLY A 40 -4.38 15.91 8.75
CA GLY A 40 -5.63 16.51 8.30
C GLY A 40 -6.04 16.06 6.90
N ASP A 41 -7.31 16.33 6.59
CA ASP A 41 -7.86 16.15 5.25
C ASP A 41 -7.31 17.24 4.32
N ARG A 42 -6.65 16.79 3.25
CA ARG A 42 -6.01 17.66 2.27
C ARG A 42 -6.27 17.15 0.87
N PRO A 43 -6.28 18.04 -0.13
CA PRO A 43 -6.36 17.60 -1.52
C PRO A 43 -5.20 16.66 -1.86
N ILE A 44 -5.48 15.61 -2.61
CA ILE A 44 -4.48 14.66 -3.10
C ILE A 44 -4.31 14.86 -4.61
N HIS A 45 -3.07 15.06 -5.02
CA HIS A 45 -2.67 15.17 -6.42
C HIS A 45 -1.94 13.89 -6.82
N LEU A 46 -2.51 13.14 -7.75
CA LEU A 46 -1.80 12.05 -8.39
C LEU A 46 -0.87 12.60 -9.47
N ILE A 47 0.36 12.10 -9.50
CA ILE A 47 1.34 12.42 -10.53
C ILE A 47 1.98 11.15 -11.08
N HIS A 48 2.32 11.15 -12.37
CA HIS A 48 3.10 10.06 -12.94
C HIS A 48 4.58 10.12 -12.51
N GLY A 49 5.20 8.96 -12.28
CA GLY A 49 6.65 8.86 -12.08
C GLY A 49 7.14 7.42 -11.97
N VAL A 50 8.46 7.24 -11.78
CA VAL A 50 9.11 5.92 -11.91
C VAL A 50 8.73 4.94 -10.80
N SER A 51 8.52 5.43 -9.58
CA SER A 51 8.12 4.63 -8.42
C SER A 51 6.92 5.24 -7.70
N PRO A 52 5.99 4.43 -7.17
CA PRO A 52 4.99 4.89 -6.22
C PRO A 52 5.63 5.57 -5.01
N LEU A 53 5.06 6.71 -4.57
CA LEU A 53 5.50 7.44 -3.39
C LEU A 53 4.46 8.50 -2.97
N ALA A 54 4.00 8.46 -1.72
CA ALA A 54 3.26 9.54 -1.07
C ALA A 54 4.21 10.52 -0.38
N PHE A 55 4.03 11.81 -0.64
CA PHE A 55 4.82 12.88 -0.03
C PHE A 55 4.05 14.20 -0.01
N TRP A 56 4.66 15.24 0.56
CA TRP A 56 4.05 16.55 0.74
C TRP A 56 4.40 17.46 -0.44
N ALA A 57 3.45 18.29 -0.89
CA ALA A 57 3.81 19.41 -1.75
C ALA A 57 4.51 20.47 -0.89
N ASP A 58 5.74 20.83 -1.28
CA ASP A 58 6.67 21.69 -0.54
C ASP A 58 7.25 20.95 0.67
N GLU A 59 8.58 21.00 0.87
CA GLU A 59 9.39 20.08 1.69
C GLU A 59 9.13 20.10 3.21
N ASP A 60 7.89 20.31 3.67
CA ASP A 60 7.58 20.54 5.06
C ASP A 60 6.29 19.86 5.53
N PHE A 61 6.27 19.60 6.84
CA PHE A 61 5.14 19.18 7.69
C PHE A 61 3.88 20.08 7.59
N PHE A 62 3.90 21.12 6.76
CA PHE A 62 2.82 22.09 6.56
C PHE A 62 2.31 22.17 5.12
N GLY A 63 2.79 21.31 4.21
CA GLY A 63 2.36 21.31 2.81
C GLY A 63 0.83 21.25 2.66
N SER A 64 0.23 22.13 1.86
CA SER A 64 -1.24 22.22 1.76
C SER A 64 -1.89 21.06 0.99
N VAL A 65 -1.09 20.21 0.34
CA VAL A 65 -1.51 19.15 -0.59
C VAL A 65 -0.66 17.90 -0.39
N TYR A 66 -1.27 16.72 -0.49
CA TYR A 66 -0.55 15.46 -0.65
C TYR A 66 -0.26 15.21 -2.13
N ARG A 67 0.97 14.81 -2.44
CA ARG A 67 1.34 14.30 -3.77
C ARG A 67 1.55 12.81 -3.69
N VAL A 68 0.92 12.09 -4.60
CA VAL A 68 1.05 10.64 -4.73
C VAL A 68 1.58 10.36 -6.11
N ARG A 69 2.82 9.89 -6.18
CA ARG A 69 3.44 9.42 -7.41
C ARG A 69 2.93 8.01 -7.71
N ILE A 70 2.60 7.73 -8.97
CA ILE A 70 2.11 6.45 -9.46
C ILE A 70 2.85 6.11 -10.75
N SER A 71 3.27 4.85 -10.93
CA SER A 71 4.02 4.42 -12.12
C SER A 71 3.18 3.69 -13.15
N SER A 72 2.01 3.19 -12.77
CA SER A 72 1.07 2.59 -13.70
C SER A 72 0.50 3.60 -14.70
N THR A 73 0.44 3.19 -15.97
CA THR A 73 -0.07 3.98 -17.09
C THR A 73 -1.13 3.22 -17.87
N GLY A 74 -1.82 3.93 -18.75
CA GLY A 74 -2.88 3.42 -19.63
C GLY A 74 -4.06 2.86 -18.85
N THR A 75 -4.63 1.77 -19.35
CA THR A 75 -5.83 1.11 -18.83
C THR A 75 -5.53 -0.02 -17.82
N ARG A 76 -4.31 -0.06 -17.27
CA ARG A 76 -3.90 -1.04 -16.24
C ARG A 76 -4.51 -0.71 -14.87
N PHE A 77 -5.84 -0.58 -14.80
CA PHE A 77 -6.56 -0.08 -13.63
C PHE A 77 -6.41 -0.94 -12.37
N GLN A 78 -6.12 -2.24 -12.51
CA GLN A 78 -5.82 -3.10 -11.36
C GLN A 78 -4.48 -2.74 -10.72
N GLN A 79 -3.44 -2.52 -11.54
CA GLN A 79 -2.14 -2.07 -11.05
C GLN A 79 -2.23 -0.64 -10.48
N PHE A 80 -3.02 0.22 -11.13
CA PHE A 80 -3.31 1.56 -10.63
C PHE A 80 -4.02 1.52 -9.27
N ALA A 81 -5.05 0.70 -9.13
CA ALA A 81 -5.78 0.54 -7.87
C ALA A 81 -4.89 0.04 -6.74
N TYR A 82 -4.02 -0.93 -7.04
CA TYR A 82 -3.03 -1.42 -6.10
C TYR A 82 -2.07 -0.31 -5.63
N GLN A 83 -1.43 0.40 -6.57
CA GLN A 83 -0.47 1.45 -6.23
C GLN A 83 -1.13 2.62 -5.50
N VAL A 84 -2.32 3.05 -5.93
CA VAL A 84 -3.05 4.12 -5.25
C VAL A 84 -3.43 3.69 -3.84
N ALA A 85 -3.95 2.49 -3.63
CA ALA A 85 -4.29 2.00 -2.31
C ALA A 85 -3.07 1.95 -1.37
N HIS A 86 -1.90 1.54 -1.87
CA HIS A 86 -0.63 1.52 -1.13
C HIS A 86 -0.29 2.91 -0.58
N GLU A 87 -0.27 3.90 -1.48
CA GLU A 87 0.14 5.26 -1.13
C GLU A 87 -0.92 5.99 -0.28
N LEU A 88 -2.21 5.68 -0.47
CA LEU A 88 -3.27 6.15 0.43
C LEU A 88 -3.15 5.54 1.83
N GLY A 89 -2.67 4.29 1.95
CA GLY A 89 -2.28 3.68 3.21
C GLY A 89 -1.19 4.50 3.91
N HIS A 90 -0.12 4.87 3.19
CA HIS A 90 0.93 5.74 3.73
C HIS A 90 0.41 7.12 4.17
N ILE A 91 -0.56 7.70 3.45
CA ILE A 91 -1.22 8.93 3.90
C ILE A 91 -1.94 8.72 5.25
N LYS A 92 -2.63 7.59 5.44
CA LYS A 92 -3.31 7.24 6.70
C LYS A 92 -2.34 6.97 7.84
N PHE A 93 -1.18 6.37 7.55
CA PHE A 93 -0.17 6.06 8.57
C PHE A 93 0.63 7.30 8.97
N GLY A 94 0.89 8.19 8.01
CA GLY A 94 1.74 9.37 8.14
C GLY A 94 2.84 9.39 7.05
N PRO A 95 2.68 10.14 5.95
CA PRO A 95 3.45 9.96 4.70
C PRO A 95 4.91 10.44 4.75
N ALA A 96 5.41 10.94 5.88
CA ALA A 96 6.80 11.41 6.03
C ALA A 96 7.75 10.34 6.57
N ARG A 97 7.26 9.10 6.73
CA ARG A 97 7.94 8.01 7.41
C ARG A 97 7.65 6.71 6.69
N SER A 98 8.71 5.96 6.43
CA SER A 98 8.63 4.57 6.00
C SER A 98 9.62 3.72 6.77
N ASN A 99 9.34 2.43 6.86
CA ASN A 99 10.22 1.36 7.26
C ASN A 99 9.58 0.04 6.77
N VAL A 100 10.28 -1.08 6.94
CA VAL A 100 9.78 -2.41 6.50
C VAL A 100 8.37 -2.71 7.02
N LEU A 101 8.07 -2.40 8.27
CA LEU A 101 6.77 -2.71 8.87
C LEU A 101 5.65 -1.80 8.32
N LEU A 102 5.94 -0.52 8.09
CA LEU A 102 5.00 0.41 7.44
C LEU A 102 4.72 0.02 5.99
N GLU A 103 5.74 -0.44 5.25
CA GLU A 103 5.54 -0.97 3.90
C GLU A 103 4.70 -2.26 3.92
N ILE A 104 4.93 -3.17 4.87
CA ILE A 104 4.07 -4.35 5.06
C ILE A 104 2.61 -3.92 5.29
N PHE A 105 2.37 -2.93 6.13
CA PHE A 105 1.01 -2.41 6.37
C PHE A 105 0.40 -1.75 5.12
N ALA A 106 1.19 -1.04 4.32
CA ALA A 106 0.72 -0.44 3.07
C ALA A 106 0.38 -1.52 2.03
N GLU A 107 1.19 -2.58 1.95
CA GLU A 107 0.89 -3.77 1.16
C GLU A 107 -0.40 -4.46 1.65
N MET A 108 -0.62 -4.54 2.98
CA MET A 108 -1.87 -5.07 3.54
C MET A 108 -3.08 -4.25 3.11
N VAL A 109 -3.00 -2.92 3.22
CA VAL A 109 -4.07 -2.01 2.77
C VAL A 109 -4.34 -2.21 1.28
N SER A 110 -3.30 -2.34 0.45
CA SER A 110 -3.45 -2.58 -0.99
C SER A 110 -4.19 -3.88 -1.28
N LEU A 111 -3.78 -5.00 -0.67
CA LEU A 111 -4.39 -6.31 -0.90
C LEU A 111 -5.85 -6.35 -0.43
N ALA A 112 -6.15 -5.76 0.74
CA ALA A 112 -7.50 -5.69 1.27
C ALA A 112 -8.39 -4.74 0.45
N ALA A 113 -7.88 -3.57 0.07
CA ALA A 113 -8.60 -2.60 -0.75
C ALA A 113 -8.93 -3.17 -2.14
N MET A 114 -8.06 -3.97 -2.75
CA MET A 114 -8.33 -4.60 -4.05
C MET A 114 -9.58 -5.51 -4.03
N ARG A 115 -9.88 -6.15 -2.89
CA ARG A 115 -11.15 -6.92 -2.73
C ARG A 115 -12.35 -5.96 -2.71
N GLY A 116 -12.30 -4.93 -1.86
CA GLY A 116 -13.38 -3.95 -1.75
C GLY A 116 -13.61 -3.13 -3.02
N VAL A 117 -12.55 -2.82 -3.77
CA VAL A 117 -12.61 -2.16 -5.09
C VAL A 117 -13.31 -3.06 -6.10
N GLY A 118 -13.01 -4.36 -6.12
CA GLY A 118 -13.73 -5.31 -6.97
C GLY A 118 -15.23 -5.36 -6.65
N ASP A 119 -15.60 -5.35 -5.37
CA ASP A 119 -17.01 -5.30 -4.97
C ASP A 119 -17.67 -3.97 -5.39
N ALA A 120 -16.99 -2.85 -5.14
CA ALA A 120 -17.47 -1.52 -5.48
C ALA A 120 -17.67 -1.37 -7.00
N TRP A 121 -16.72 -1.79 -7.82
CA TRP A 121 -16.79 -1.63 -9.28
C TRP A 121 -17.80 -2.57 -9.94
N ARG A 122 -18.10 -3.72 -9.34
CA ARG A 122 -19.22 -4.59 -9.80
C ARG A 122 -20.56 -3.90 -9.63
N GLN A 123 -20.74 -3.16 -8.53
CA GLN A 123 -22.00 -2.50 -8.20
C GLN A 123 -22.12 -1.13 -8.89
N LYS A 124 -21.03 -0.37 -8.88
CA LYS A 124 -20.95 1.00 -9.39
C LYS A 124 -19.58 1.22 -10.05
N PRO A 125 -19.48 1.03 -11.37
CA PRO A 125 -18.30 1.39 -12.13
C PRO A 125 -17.88 2.86 -11.88
N PRO A 126 -16.57 3.17 -11.85
CA PRO A 126 -16.09 4.55 -11.70
C PRO A 126 -16.61 5.50 -12.78
N TYR A 127 -16.77 5.00 -14.00
CA TYR A 127 -17.39 5.71 -15.12
C TYR A 127 -17.93 4.72 -16.16
N ILE A 128 -18.77 5.20 -17.09
CA ILE A 128 -19.34 4.38 -18.18
C ILE A 128 -19.12 5.13 -19.51
N ASP A 129 -18.29 4.58 -20.38
CA ASP A 129 -17.98 5.16 -21.71
C ASP A 129 -17.78 4.11 -22.82
N GLY A 130 -18.00 2.82 -22.51
CA GLY A 130 -17.80 1.71 -23.44
C GLY A 130 -16.34 1.27 -23.68
N THR A 131 -15.34 1.96 -23.13
CA THR A 131 -13.92 1.64 -23.36
C THR A 131 -13.34 0.62 -22.37
N VAL A 132 -13.95 0.48 -21.20
CA VAL A 132 -13.50 -0.41 -20.12
C VAL A 132 -14.61 -1.36 -19.71
N ASN A 133 -14.30 -2.66 -19.73
CA ASN A 133 -15.18 -3.67 -19.14
C ASN A 133 -14.95 -3.74 -17.61
N TRP A 134 -15.67 -2.91 -16.87
CA TRP A 134 -15.54 -2.83 -15.41
C TRP A 134 -15.89 -4.11 -14.69
N MET A 135 -16.85 -4.89 -15.20
CA MET A 135 -17.20 -6.18 -14.61
C MET A 135 -16.03 -7.16 -14.70
N LEU A 136 -15.31 -7.19 -15.83
CA LEU A 136 -14.09 -7.96 -15.98
C LEU A 136 -12.97 -7.40 -15.09
N MET A 137 -12.76 -6.08 -15.05
CA MET A 137 -11.74 -5.46 -14.20
C MET A 137 -11.96 -5.74 -12.71
N ALA A 138 -13.23 -5.79 -12.30
CA ALA A 138 -13.65 -6.07 -10.94
C ALA A 138 -13.43 -7.52 -10.50
N THR A 139 -13.05 -8.42 -11.42
CA THR A 139 -12.45 -9.71 -11.06
C THR A 139 -11.01 -9.47 -10.59
N THR A 140 -10.86 -8.87 -9.40
CA THR A 140 -9.57 -8.43 -8.84
C THR A 140 -8.78 -9.56 -8.16
N VAL A 141 -9.43 -10.69 -7.89
CA VAL A 141 -8.84 -11.86 -7.21
C VAL A 141 -7.60 -12.42 -7.92
N PRO A 142 -7.55 -12.58 -9.26
CA PRO A 142 -6.37 -13.06 -9.95
C PRO A 142 -5.17 -12.13 -9.80
N TYR A 143 -5.37 -10.81 -9.67
CA TYR A 143 -4.28 -9.87 -9.46
C TYR A 143 -3.65 -10.04 -8.06
N ILE A 144 -4.47 -10.15 -7.02
CA ILE A 144 -4.03 -10.36 -5.62
C ILE A 144 -3.24 -11.67 -5.51
N GLN A 145 -3.78 -12.76 -6.06
CA GLN A 145 -3.14 -14.07 -6.02
C GLN A 145 -1.86 -14.11 -6.86
N ASN A 146 -1.85 -13.45 -8.03
CA ASN A 146 -0.67 -13.40 -8.87
C ASN A 146 0.43 -12.49 -8.26
N ALA A 147 0.08 -11.39 -7.60
CA ALA A 147 1.04 -10.56 -6.87
C ALA A 147 1.72 -11.35 -5.75
N ALA A 148 0.93 -12.02 -4.90
CA ALA A 148 1.46 -12.87 -3.83
C ALA A 148 2.30 -14.06 -4.36
N ARG A 149 1.88 -14.66 -5.48
CA ARG A 149 2.62 -15.75 -6.14
C ARG A 149 3.93 -15.25 -6.76
N LEU A 150 3.92 -14.14 -7.50
CA LEU A 150 5.11 -13.54 -8.10
C LEU A 150 6.08 -13.04 -7.03
N ALA A 151 5.57 -12.52 -5.91
CA ALA A 151 6.36 -12.21 -4.72
C ALA A 151 7.06 -13.48 -4.20
N ALA A 152 6.31 -14.56 -3.96
CA ALA A 152 6.88 -15.82 -3.51
C ALA A 152 7.92 -16.41 -4.50
N ASP A 153 7.70 -16.25 -5.81
CA ASP A 153 8.65 -16.65 -6.84
C ASP A 153 9.96 -15.85 -6.74
N ASN A 154 9.93 -14.58 -6.34
CA ASN A 154 11.13 -13.75 -6.22
C ASN A 154 11.85 -13.88 -4.85
N LEU A 155 11.32 -14.69 -3.92
CA LEU A 155 12.03 -15.04 -2.70
C LEU A 155 13.21 -15.97 -2.98
N PRO A 156 14.25 -16.00 -2.10
CA PRO A 156 15.37 -16.90 -2.25
C PRO A 156 14.95 -18.36 -2.51
N PRO A 157 15.70 -19.15 -3.31
CA PRO A 157 15.34 -20.52 -3.65
C PRO A 157 15.05 -21.43 -2.44
N SER A 158 15.68 -21.16 -1.30
CA SER A 158 15.45 -21.84 -0.02
C SER A 158 14.03 -21.68 0.53
N ILE A 159 13.27 -20.68 0.07
CA ILE A 159 11.90 -20.38 0.51
C ILE A 159 10.86 -20.67 -0.58
N ARG A 160 11.26 -20.58 -1.86
CA ARG A 160 10.37 -20.72 -3.03
C ARG A 160 9.56 -22.02 -3.05
N LEU A 161 10.12 -23.14 -2.55
CA LEU A 161 9.46 -24.45 -2.60
C LEU A 161 8.14 -24.47 -1.82
N ARG A 162 7.02 -24.32 -2.53
CA ARG A 162 5.64 -24.43 -2.02
C ARG A 162 5.30 -23.44 -0.91
N PHE A 163 5.82 -22.20 -0.97
CA PHE A 163 5.41 -21.15 -0.03
C PHE A 163 3.88 -21.01 0.04
N THR A 164 3.17 -21.16 -1.08
CA THR A 164 1.70 -21.13 -1.14
C THR A 164 1.02 -22.33 -0.48
N GLU A 165 1.59 -23.54 -0.60
CA GLU A 165 1.01 -24.79 -0.10
C GLU A 165 1.44 -25.13 1.34
N ALA A 166 2.44 -24.43 1.86
CA ALA A 166 2.93 -24.58 3.23
C ALA A 166 1.86 -24.16 4.25
N SER A 167 1.89 -24.78 5.43
CA SER A 167 1.09 -24.36 6.57
C SER A 167 1.44 -22.93 6.98
N VAL A 168 0.54 -22.27 7.71
CA VAL A 168 0.76 -20.91 8.25
C VAL A 168 2.06 -20.83 9.05
N GLY A 169 2.32 -21.83 9.92
CA GLY A 169 3.53 -21.86 10.74
C GLY A 169 4.81 -22.00 9.91
N GLU A 170 4.79 -22.81 8.86
CA GLU A 170 5.94 -22.97 7.95
C GLU A 170 6.21 -21.70 7.15
N LYS A 171 5.16 -21.02 6.68
CA LYS A 171 5.27 -19.71 6.00
C LYS A 171 5.94 -18.68 6.92
N ALA A 172 5.47 -18.58 8.16
CA ALA A 172 6.02 -17.66 9.15
C ALA A 172 7.50 -17.94 9.45
N ASN A 173 7.86 -19.20 9.71
CA ASN A 173 9.25 -19.58 10.01
C ASN A 173 10.20 -19.25 8.86
N ARG A 174 9.77 -19.49 7.61
CA ARG A 174 10.57 -19.19 6.42
C ARG A 174 10.80 -17.70 6.22
N LEU A 175 9.75 -16.89 6.38
CA LEU A 175 9.91 -15.44 6.24
C LEU A 175 10.74 -14.86 7.40
N ALA A 176 10.62 -15.41 8.62
CA ALA A 176 11.46 -15.01 9.74
C ALA A 176 12.94 -15.26 9.45
N SER A 177 13.30 -16.37 8.78
CA SER A 177 14.71 -16.70 8.52
C SER A 177 15.40 -15.81 7.49
N ILE A 178 14.66 -15.07 6.66
CA ILE A 178 15.24 -14.10 5.69
C ILE A 178 15.09 -12.65 6.11
N ARG A 179 14.47 -12.38 7.26
CA ARG A 179 14.26 -11.01 7.74
C ARG A 179 15.57 -10.23 7.83
N ALA A 180 16.59 -10.83 8.45
CA ALA A 180 17.89 -10.18 8.61
C ALA A 180 18.57 -9.86 7.26
N ASP A 181 18.29 -10.64 6.22
CA ASP A 181 18.81 -10.38 4.87
C ASP A 181 18.02 -9.26 4.19
N VAL A 182 16.68 -9.25 4.33
CA VAL A 182 15.80 -8.21 3.76
C VAL A 182 15.99 -6.86 4.44
N GLU A 183 16.15 -6.81 5.77
CA GLU A 183 16.41 -5.56 6.51
C GLU A 183 17.72 -4.88 6.10
N ARG A 184 18.65 -5.62 5.48
CA ARG A 184 19.90 -5.09 4.92
C ARG A 184 19.76 -4.60 3.48
N LEU A 185 18.69 -4.96 2.79
CA LEU A 185 18.44 -4.50 1.43
C LEU A 185 17.80 -3.10 1.46
N PRO A 186 18.15 -2.21 0.52
CA PRO A 186 17.38 -1.00 0.29
C PRO A 186 15.91 -1.38 0.02
N LEU A 187 14.95 -0.62 0.57
CA LEU A 187 13.50 -0.82 0.34
C LEU A 187 13.10 -0.71 -1.14
N ILE A 188 14.03 -0.33 -2.02
CA ILE A 188 13.86 -0.11 -3.45
C ILE A 188 13.98 -1.42 -4.26
N ASP A 189 14.54 -2.49 -3.68
CA ASP A 189 14.78 -3.74 -4.42
C ASP A 189 13.57 -4.69 -4.45
N ALA A 190 13.42 -5.42 -5.57
CA ALA A 190 12.31 -6.35 -5.81
C ALA A 190 12.17 -7.44 -4.72
N ILE A 191 13.28 -7.84 -4.08
CA ILE A 191 13.29 -8.80 -2.97
C ILE A 191 12.60 -8.23 -1.72
N SER A 192 12.80 -6.94 -1.43
CA SER A 192 12.13 -6.26 -0.30
C SER A 192 10.62 -6.23 -0.52
N ARG A 193 10.16 -5.90 -1.73
CA ARG A 193 8.72 -5.87 -2.04
C ARG A 193 8.07 -7.25 -2.00
N ALA A 194 8.74 -8.26 -2.55
CA ALA A 194 8.26 -9.64 -2.48
C ALA A 194 8.07 -10.11 -1.02
N TYR A 195 9.03 -9.80 -0.16
CA TYR A 195 8.95 -10.08 1.27
C TYR A 195 7.78 -9.35 1.95
N GLN A 196 7.62 -8.06 1.69
CA GLN A 196 6.54 -7.24 2.26
C GLN A 196 5.16 -7.79 1.87
N GLN A 197 4.97 -8.13 0.59
CA GLN A 197 3.71 -8.71 0.08
C GLN A 197 3.41 -10.08 0.68
N ALA A 198 4.42 -10.94 0.85
CA ALA A 198 4.26 -12.26 1.45
C ALA A 198 3.81 -12.16 2.92
N TRP A 199 4.41 -11.25 3.70
CA TRP A 199 3.95 -10.98 5.06
C TRP A 199 2.57 -10.37 5.12
N ALA A 200 2.29 -9.38 4.28
CA ALA A 200 0.99 -8.74 4.24
C ALA A 200 -0.15 -9.75 4.01
N HIS A 201 0.06 -10.66 3.05
CA HIS A 201 -0.90 -11.74 2.78
C HIS A 201 -1.08 -12.67 3.99
N LEU A 202 0.02 -13.07 4.64
CA LEU A 202 -0.04 -13.96 5.79
C LEU A 202 -0.82 -13.33 6.96
N ILE A 203 -0.52 -12.07 7.29
CA ILE A 203 -1.16 -11.36 8.40
C ILE A 203 -2.66 -11.18 8.15
N ILE A 204 -3.06 -10.80 6.94
CA ILE A 204 -4.48 -10.64 6.58
C ILE A 204 -5.25 -11.95 6.79
N ASP A 205 -4.64 -13.08 6.45
CA ASP A 205 -5.29 -14.38 6.55
C ASP A 205 -5.33 -14.93 7.99
N THR A 206 -4.39 -14.53 8.87
CA THR A 206 -4.24 -15.15 10.20
C THR A 206 -4.67 -14.28 11.37
N GLU A 207 -4.46 -12.96 11.31
CA GLU A 207 -4.52 -12.11 12.52
C GLU A 207 -5.79 -11.26 12.64
N GLN A 208 -6.66 -11.23 11.61
CA GLN A 208 -7.84 -10.34 11.54
C GLN A 208 -7.48 -8.90 11.97
N PRO A 209 -6.65 -8.19 11.19
CA PRO A 209 -6.08 -6.92 11.60
C PRO A 209 -7.16 -5.89 11.95
N ARG A 210 -6.96 -5.20 13.07
CA ARG A 210 -7.79 -4.04 13.45
C ARG A 210 -7.23 -2.82 12.74
N TRP A 211 -7.77 -2.52 11.55
CA TRP A 211 -7.29 -1.46 10.67
C TRP A 211 -7.18 -0.08 11.32
N SER A 212 -8.05 0.24 12.29
CA SER A 212 -7.98 1.48 13.06
C SER A 212 -6.67 1.64 13.84
N ASP A 213 -6.01 0.54 14.22
CA ASP A 213 -4.72 0.57 14.93
C ASP A 213 -3.58 1.12 14.04
N LEU A 214 -3.78 1.17 12.71
CA LEU A 214 -2.78 1.67 11.77
C LEU A 214 -2.87 3.20 11.55
N LEU A 215 -3.96 3.84 11.97
CA LEU A 215 -4.14 5.27 11.76
C LEU A 215 -3.07 6.07 12.53
N GLY A 216 -2.28 6.87 11.83
CA GLY A 216 -1.21 7.67 12.43
C GLY A 216 -0.02 6.87 12.99
N ILE A 217 0.09 5.57 12.70
CA ILE A 217 1.16 4.72 13.24
C ILE A 217 2.56 5.19 12.84
N GLY A 218 2.73 5.77 11.65
CA GLY A 218 3.99 6.34 11.18
C GLY A 218 4.49 7.50 12.05
N LEU A 219 3.61 8.13 12.83
CA LEU A 219 4.00 9.16 13.81
C LEU A 219 4.74 8.60 15.03
N GLN A 220 4.68 7.29 15.24
CA GLN A 220 5.24 6.62 16.41
C GLN A 220 6.66 6.08 16.16
N THR A 221 7.38 6.70 15.22
CA THR A 221 8.78 6.40 14.94
C THR A 221 9.73 6.97 15.99
N ASP A 222 10.96 6.46 16.02
CA ASP A 222 12.05 7.00 16.85
C ASP A 222 13.26 7.39 15.98
N PRO A 223 13.65 8.69 15.92
CA PRO A 223 13.03 9.84 16.58
C PRO A 223 11.66 10.21 15.98
N PRO A 224 10.77 10.86 16.76
CA PRO A 224 9.44 11.23 16.28
C PRO A 224 9.52 12.28 15.14
N PRO A 225 8.48 12.39 14.28
CA PRO A 225 8.46 13.32 13.14
C PRO A 225 8.82 14.77 13.47
N LYS A 226 8.46 15.26 14.66
CA LYS A 226 8.75 16.63 15.12
C LYS A 226 10.25 16.94 15.29
N VAL A 227 11.09 15.90 15.41
CA VAL A 227 12.54 16.04 15.67
C VAL A 227 13.34 15.95 14.36
N SER A 228 12.85 15.20 13.37
CA SER A 228 13.45 15.12 12.03
C SER A 228 12.36 15.33 10.99
N LEU A 229 12.25 16.55 10.47
CA LEU A 229 11.23 16.87 9.46
C LEU A 229 11.54 16.23 8.10
N LYS A 230 12.78 15.76 7.88
CA LYS A 230 13.16 15.07 6.65
C LYS A 230 12.46 13.72 6.56
N CYS A 231 11.98 13.37 5.38
CA CYS A 231 11.54 12.02 5.07
C CYS A 231 12.73 11.07 5.26
N THR A 232 12.56 10.06 6.10
CA THR A 232 13.61 9.08 6.42
C THR A 232 12.98 7.71 6.46
N ASP A 233 13.47 6.80 5.61
CA ASP A 233 12.82 5.53 5.28
C ASP A 233 13.26 4.36 6.19
N GLN A 234 13.86 4.65 7.35
CA GLN A 234 14.49 3.64 8.20
C GLN A 234 14.29 3.89 9.70
N LEU A 235 13.32 4.73 10.08
CA LEU A 235 13.08 4.95 11.51
C LEU A 235 12.27 3.82 12.10
N PRO A 236 12.75 3.13 13.16
CA PRO A 236 12.00 2.08 13.80
C PRO A 236 10.72 2.63 14.43
N LEU A 237 9.65 1.84 14.41
CA LEU A 237 8.48 2.09 15.24
C LEU A 237 8.83 1.83 16.71
N ARG A 238 8.34 2.67 17.61
CA ARG A 238 8.42 2.43 19.05
C ARG A 238 7.68 1.14 19.37
N SER A 239 8.29 0.24 20.15
CA SER A 239 7.69 -1.06 20.46
C SER A 239 6.29 -0.96 21.07
N ALA A 240 6.00 0.09 21.84
CA ALA A 240 4.67 0.33 22.44
C ALA A 240 3.58 0.73 21.43
N ALA A 241 3.97 1.18 20.24
CA ALA A 241 3.04 1.60 19.18
C ALA A 241 2.69 0.47 18.20
N ILE A 242 3.44 -0.65 18.26
CA ILE A 242 3.20 -1.79 17.40
C ILE A 242 1.91 -2.49 17.85
N PRO A 243 0.91 -2.66 16.96
CA PRO A 243 -0.35 -3.29 17.33
C PRO A 243 -0.13 -4.71 17.85
N LYS A 244 -0.89 -5.11 18.88
CA LYS A 244 -0.73 -6.42 19.55
C LYS A 244 -0.99 -7.62 18.64
N TRP A 245 -1.75 -7.42 17.57
CA TRP A 245 -2.02 -8.45 16.56
C TRP A 245 -0.85 -8.64 15.59
N VAL A 246 0.15 -7.75 15.58
CA VAL A 246 1.35 -7.97 14.78
C VAL A 246 2.13 -9.13 15.41
N PRO A 247 2.39 -10.21 14.66
CA PRO A 247 3.11 -11.36 15.18
C PRO A 247 4.50 -10.99 15.72
N ARG A 248 4.87 -11.53 16.88
CA ARG A 248 6.15 -11.19 17.55
C ARG A 248 7.39 -11.45 16.71
N PHE A 249 7.36 -12.43 15.81
CA PHE A 249 8.50 -12.74 14.95
C PHE A 249 8.77 -11.66 13.88
N LEU A 250 7.84 -10.73 13.66
CA LEU A 250 8.02 -9.55 12.82
C LEU A 250 8.66 -8.36 13.54
N LEU A 251 8.84 -8.44 14.86
CA LEU A 251 9.35 -7.37 15.72
C LEU A 251 10.82 -7.58 16.03
#